data_AF-A0A2C9KZI0-F1
#
_entry.id   AF-A0A2C9KZI0-F1
#
_cell.length_a   1.000
_cell.length_b   1.000
_cell.length_c   1.000
_cell.angle_alpha   90.00
_cell.angle_beta   90.00
_cell.angle_gamma   90.00
#
_symmetry.space_group_name_H-M   'P 1'
#
loop_
_entity.id
_entity.type
_entity.pdbx_description
1 polymer ?
#
loop_
_entity_poly.entity_id
_entity_poly.type
_entity_poly.pdbx_seq_one_letter_code
_entity_poly.pdbx_strand_id
1 'polypeptide(L)'
;MFAFAKLLGKCLLISLFIMVKSAEPPDCGMYRTAFPDCKCLTADDNNSKGVIDCSGLGLTSVLTPRSPINFIYELRLNNNSIVILKNNSFNGFSSGIRKLDLRDNKIATVENGCFDSLTNSLQYLFIDGNGTSDPPKVALSKLYSLTELTMRHYGEAELSDVSEKHLFTTFFNLQKLSLENWKLTSIASHAFSGPTNLISLTLNNNSLVILPINFLGDGNVGNLKQLTISNSNIQEISDYAFQMLTRLQNLDLSHNHVNKLDQDCFDNLANSLYTLNLSGNILYSENLQGLRNLPSLTLLDLSANEGISSIPDLSLLGLAENNLRLYLGNNDIQILNTNSLASSGSHLHTLDLSSNAITSIDNNTFNSLTSLVSLNLSNQKLPTNIWTVIKPLIKLQVLNLSSAGLNNIPEFVFENMTNLRVLDLSSSSTSFHNSFTSVIQPAVFAGPRASFKEFYLSGSSVSRLSPCLFHGYTSFPITMSLFGGYYLECDCYTYWLWMKIKNGEHHFSART
;
A
#
# COMPACT_ATOMS: atom_id res chain seq x y z
N MET A 1 -42.50 15.89 -50.24
CA MET A 1 -41.88 14.54 -50.14
C MET A 1 -40.64 14.49 -49.23
N PHE A 2 -39.88 15.59 -49.07
CA PHE A 2 -38.70 15.63 -48.16
C PHE A 2 -39.00 15.82 -46.65
N ALA A 3 -40.20 16.25 -46.27
CA ALA A 3 -40.58 16.39 -44.86
C ALA A 3 -41.03 15.07 -44.20
N PHE A 4 -41.47 14.10 -45.00
CA PHE A 4 -41.93 12.79 -44.51
C PHE A 4 -40.76 11.85 -44.14
N ALA A 5 -39.63 11.98 -44.83
CA ALA A 5 -38.41 11.21 -44.55
C ALA A 5 -37.72 11.61 -43.23
N LYS A 6 -37.84 12.87 -42.81
CA LYS A 6 -37.30 13.34 -41.51
C LYS A 6 -38.12 12.88 -40.30
N LEU A 7 -39.41 12.58 -40.47
CA LEU A 7 -40.25 12.00 -39.42
C LEU A 7 -39.99 10.49 -39.25
N LEU A 8 -39.83 9.76 -40.35
CA LEU A 8 -39.49 8.33 -40.34
C LEU A 8 -38.10 8.06 -39.72
N GLY A 9 -37.11 8.92 -39.99
CA GLY A 9 -35.78 8.84 -39.36
C GLY A 9 -35.80 9.11 -37.84
N LYS A 10 -36.71 9.98 -37.36
CA LYS A 10 -36.87 10.24 -35.92
C LYS A 10 -37.70 9.16 -35.21
N CYS A 11 -38.69 8.56 -35.86
CA CYS A 11 -39.42 7.43 -35.29
C CYS A 11 -38.56 6.15 -35.21
N LEU A 12 -37.67 5.91 -36.17
CA LEU A 12 -36.71 4.78 -36.11
C LEU A 12 -35.65 4.95 -35.02
N LEU A 13 -35.20 6.19 -34.76
CA LEU A 13 -34.30 6.50 -33.65
C LEU A 13 -34.99 6.42 -32.28
N ILE A 14 -36.28 6.78 -32.19
CA ILE A 14 -37.05 6.64 -30.94
C ILE A 14 -37.41 5.17 -30.68
N SER A 15 -37.58 4.34 -31.71
CA SER A 15 -37.73 2.88 -31.53
C SER A 15 -36.43 2.16 -31.19
N LEU A 16 -35.25 2.75 -31.49
CA LEU A 16 -33.97 2.24 -30.96
C LEU A 16 -33.66 2.75 -29.55
N PHE A 17 -34.20 3.91 -29.15
CA PHE A 17 -34.02 4.46 -27.80
C PHE A 17 -34.97 3.85 -26.75
N ILE A 18 -35.91 2.99 -27.14
CA ILE A 18 -36.79 2.23 -26.22
C ILE A 18 -36.42 0.72 -26.20
N MET A 19 -35.23 0.37 -26.70
CA MET A 19 -34.59 -0.94 -26.43
C MET A 19 -33.24 -0.80 -25.70
N VAL A 20 -33.02 0.29 -24.98
CA VAL A 20 -32.29 0.17 -23.71
C VAL A 20 -33.33 -0.14 -22.65
N LYS A 21 -33.89 -1.36 -22.71
CA LYS A 21 -34.25 -2.01 -21.46
C LYS A 21 -32.94 -1.94 -20.66
N SER A 22 -32.96 -1.22 -19.54
CA SER A 22 -32.11 -1.55 -18.41
C SER A 22 -31.93 -3.07 -18.44
N ALA A 23 -30.71 -3.56 -18.59
CA ALA A 23 -30.46 -4.99 -18.44
C ALA A 23 -31.24 -5.39 -17.19
N GLU A 24 -32.29 -6.21 -17.36
CA GLU A 24 -33.07 -6.66 -16.23
C GLU A 24 -32.05 -7.20 -15.24
N PRO A 25 -32.10 -6.81 -13.95
CA PRO A 25 -31.17 -7.34 -12.97
C PRO A 25 -31.18 -8.86 -13.13
N PRO A 26 -30.02 -9.53 -12.99
CA PRO A 26 -29.90 -10.98 -13.14
C PRO A 26 -31.12 -11.62 -12.51
N ASP A 27 -31.96 -12.36 -13.25
CA ASP A 27 -33.29 -12.76 -12.79
C ASP A 27 -33.19 -13.54 -11.46
N CYS A 28 -33.24 -12.78 -10.36
CA CYS A 28 -33.05 -13.31 -9.03
C CYS A 28 -34.23 -14.21 -8.64
N GLY A 29 -35.35 -14.17 -9.38
CA GLY A 29 -36.48 -15.08 -9.21
C GLY A 29 -36.07 -16.52 -9.50
N MET A 30 -35.39 -16.76 -10.64
CA MET A 30 -34.83 -18.07 -10.94
C MET A 30 -33.77 -18.47 -9.91
N TYR A 31 -32.89 -17.56 -9.49
CA TYR A 31 -31.80 -17.91 -8.58
C TYR A 31 -32.27 -18.22 -7.15
N ARG A 32 -33.29 -17.53 -6.64
CA ARG A 32 -33.89 -17.84 -5.32
C ARG A 32 -34.49 -19.23 -5.23
N THR A 33 -34.94 -19.78 -6.36
CA THR A 33 -35.43 -21.18 -6.39
C THR A 33 -34.31 -22.21 -6.38
N ALA A 34 -33.15 -21.87 -6.95
CA ALA A 34 -31.98 -22.75 -6.97
C ALA A 34 -31.14 -22.67 -5.68
N PHE A 35 -30.99 -21.46 -5.11
CA PHE A 35 -30.21 -21.18 -3.90
C PHE A 35 -30.97 -20.23 -2.97
N PRO A 36 -31.95 -20.74 -2.19
CA PRO A 36 -32.83 -19.90 -1.38
C PRO A 36 -32.09 -19.11 -0.29
N ASP A 37 -30.98 -19.65 0.22
CA ASP A 37 -30.20 -19.05 1.28
C ASP A 37 -29.12 -18.07 0.76
N CYS A 38 -28.85 -18.07 -0.55
CA CYS A 38 -27.86 -17.19 -1.14
C CYS A 38 -28.47 -15.85 -1.56
N LYS A 39 -27.66 -14.79 -1.49
CA LYS A 39 -28.03 -13.47 -1.97
C LYS A 39 -27.71 -13.34 -3.45
N CYS A 40 -28.59 -12.65 -4.16
CA CYS A 40 -28.40 -12.26 -5.55
C CYS A 40 -28.07 -10.77 -5.58
N LEU A 41 -26.89 -10.43 -6.07
CA LEU A 41 -26.35 -9.07 -6.12
C LEU A 41 -25.91 -8.74 -7.55
N THR A 42 -25.55 -7.48 -7.77
CA THR A 42 -24.89 -7.01 -9.00
C THR A 42 -23.47 -6.53 -8.67
N ALA A 43 -22.51 -6.79 -9.58
CA ALA A 43 -21.09 -6.52 -9.37
C ALA A 43 -20.67 -5.11 -9.82
N ASP A 44 -21.55 -4.41 -10.52
CA ASP A 44 -21.27 -3.13 -11.18
C ASP A 44 -22.46 -2.17 -11.07
N ASP A 45 -22.17 -0.86 -11.14
CA ASP A 45 -23.16 0.22 -11.04
C ASP A 45 -24.20 0.18 -12.17
N ASN A 46 -23.86 -0.49 -13.29
CA ASN A 46 -24.75 -0.69 -14.44
C ASN A 46 -25.65 -1.93 -14.32
N ASN A 47 -25.59 -2.67 -13.21
CA ASN A 47 -26.35 -3.90 -12.96
C ASN A 47 -26.20 -4.98 -14.05
N SER A 48 -25.09 -4.99 -14.78
CA SER A 48 -24.87 -5.89 -15.93
C SER A 48 -24.20 -7.21 -15.55
N LYS A 49 -23.61 -7.29 -14.36
CA LYS A 49 -22.86 -8.46 -13.90
C LYS A 49 -23.52 -9.09 -12.67
N GLY A 50 -24.16 -10.24 -12.84
CA GLY A 50 -24.78 -10.95 -11.72
C GLY A 50 -23.79 -11.61 -10.78
N VAL A 51 -24.06 -11.50 -9.48
CA VAL A 51 -23.29 -12.11 -8.39
C VAL A 51 -24.21 -13.00 -7.58
N ILE A 52 -23.80 -14.25 -7.38
CA ILE A 52 -24.42 -15.12 -6.38
C ILE A 52 -23.50 -15.16 -5.17
N ASP A 53 -23.99 -14.64 -4.06
CA ASP A 53 -23.26 -14.53 -2.80
C ASP A 53 -23.82 -15.51 -1.78
N CYS A 54 -23.09 -16.60 -1.59
CA CYS A 54 -23.39 -17.68 -0.65
C CYS A 54 -22.38 -17.70 0.52
N SER A 55 -21.78 -16.56 0.84
CA SER A 55 -20.69 -16.50 1.81
C SER A 55 -21.20 -16.62 3.25
N GLY A 56 -20.46 -17.33 4.11
CA GLY A 56 -20.80 -17.41 5.54
C GLY A 56 -22.01 -18.29 5.89
N LEU A 57 -22.48 -19.13 4.96
CA LEU A 57 -23.69 -19.95 5.14
C LEU A 57 -23.42 -21.31 5.81
N GLY A 58 -22.17 -21.61 6.16
CA GLY A 58 -21.78 -22.89 6.76
C GLY A 58 -21.83 -24.07 5.77
N LEU A 59 -21.74 -23.81 4.46
CA LEU A 59 -21.79 -24.84 3.42
C LEU A 59 -20.64 -25.83 3.58
N THR A 60 -20.93 -27.13 3.46
CA THR A 60 -19.92 -28.21 3.54
C THR A 60 -19.53 -28.77 2.17
N SER A 61 -20.24 -28.37 1.12
CA SER A 61 -20.01 -28.74 -0.28
C SER A 61 -20.47 -27.62 -1.22
N VAL A 62 -19.96 -27.59 -2.45
CA VAL A 62 -20.46 -26.70 -3.51
C VAL A 62 -21.93 -27.01 -3.80
N LEU A 63 -22.77 -25.99 -3.84
CA LEU A 63 -24.17 -26.12 -4.19
C LEU A 63 -24.31 -26.33 -5.72
N THR A 64 -24.91 -27.44 -6.12
CA THR A 64 -25.22 -27.72 -7.54
C THR A 64 -26.69 -27.39 -7.83
N PRO A 65 -26.98 -26.45 -8.74
CA PRO A 65 -28.35 -26.10 -9.06
C PRO A 65 -29.01 -27.21 -9.88
N ARG A 66 -30.31 -27.43 -9.65
CA ARG A 66 -31.11 -28.44 -10.39
C ARG A 66 -31.32 -28.10 -11.87
N SER A 67 -31.02 -26.88 -12.27
CA SER A 67 -31.09 -26.40 -13.65
C SER A 67 -29.89 -25.49 -13.95
N PRO A 68 -29.34 -25.52 -15.17
CA PRO A 68 -28.21 -24.66 -15.55
C PRO A 68 -28.55 -23.20 -15.32
N ILE A 69 -27.65 -22.48 -14.65
CA ILE A 69 -27.82 -21.07 -14.40
C ILE A 69 -26.98 -20.28 -15.38
N ASN A 70 -27.64 -19.38 -16.12
CA ASN A 70 -27.03 -18.52 -17.12
C ASN A 70 -26.80 -17.11 -16.59
N PHE A 71 -25.82 -16.41 -17.17
CA PHE A 71 -25.58 -14.97 -16.99
C PHE A 71 -25.10 -14.55 -15.59
N ILE A 72 -24.40 -15.43 -14.87
CA ILE A 72 -23.70 -15.09 -13.63
C ILE A 72 -22.26 -14.73 -13.95
N TYR A 73 -21.79 -13.60 -13.43
CA TYR A 73 -20.41 -13.17 -13.54
C TYR A 73 -19.55 -13.71 -12.39
N GLU A 74 -20.07 -13.69 -11.16
CA GLU A 74 -19.32 -14.03 -9.94
C GLU A 74 -20.10 -14.98 -9.04
N LEU A 75 -19.41 -16.01 -8.54
CA LEU A 75 -19.91 -16.90 -7.49
C LEU A 75 -19.03 -16.75 -6.25
N ARG A 76 -19.62 -16.36 -5.12
CA ARG A 76 -18.95 -16.28 -3.83
C ARG A 76 -19.38 -17.40 -2.92
N LEU A 77 -18.41 -18.20 -2.49
CA LEU A 77 -18.54 -19.31 -1.58
C LEU A 77 -17.58 -19.16 -0.38
N ASN A 78 -17.03 -17.96 -0.16
CA ASN A 78 -16.03 -17.73 0.88
C ASN A 78 -16.62 -17.80 2.30
N ASN A 79 -15.76 -18.02 3.31
CA ASN A 79 -16.15 -18.15 4.72
C ASN A 79 -17.15 -19.28 4.96
N ASN A 80 -16.99 -20.41 4.29
CA ASN A 80 -17.84 -21.60 4.47
C ASN A 80 -17.01 -22.75 5.08
N SER A 81 -17.55 -23.96 5.10
CA SER A 81 -16.88 -25.17 5.61
C SER A 81 -16.72 -26.24 4.53
N ILE A 82 -16.53 -25.83 3.27
CA ILE A 82 -16.38 -26.76 2.14
C ILE A 82 -15.08 -27.52 2.31
N VAL A 83 -15.14 -28.86 2.29
CA VAL A 83 -13.96 -29.72 2.51
C VAL A 83 -13.42 -30.34 1.22
N ILE A 84 -14.30 -30.64 0.27
CA ILE A 84 -13.95 -31.37 -0.96
C ILE A 84 -14.58 -30.68 -2.18
N LEU A 85 -13.77 -30.41 -3.19
CA LEU A 85 -14.23 -30.05 -4.54
C LEU A 85 -14.25 -31.32 -5.41
N LYS A 86 -15.43 -31.89 -5.59
CA LYS A 86 -15.63 -33.09 -6.41
C LYS A 86 -15.63 -32.76 -7.90
N ASN A 87 -15.41 -33.77 -8.74
CA ASN A 87 -15.60 -33.67 -10.18
C ASN A 87 -16.99 -33.08 -10.48
N ASN A 88 -17.07 -32.20 -11.48
CA ASN A 88 -18.32 -31.57 -11.91
C ASN A 88 -19.00 -30.66 -10.86
N SER A 89 -18.32 -30.26 -9.78
CA SER A 89 -18.89 -29.40 -8.73
C SER A 89 -19.53 -28.11 -9.27
N PHE A 90 -19.04 -27.60 -10.40
CA PHE A 90 -19.51 -26.36 -11.00
C PHE A 90 -20.34 -26.53 -12.29
N ASN A 91 -20.79 -27.74 -12.64
CA ASN A 91 -21.51 -27.99 -13.90
C ASN A 91 -22.79 -27.18 -14.09
N GLY A 92 -23.44 -26.78 -13.00
CA GLY A 92 -24.60 -25.89 -13.04
C GLY A 92 -24.29 -24.44 -13.46
N PHE A 93 -23.01 -24.09 -13.57
CA PHE A 93 -22.51 -22.76 -13.94
C PHE A 93 -21.81 -22.77 -15.32
N SER A 94 -22.16 -23.73 -16.19
CA SER A 94 -21.55 -23.96 -17.51
C SER A 94 -21.72 -22.83 -18.52
N SER A 95 -22.62 -21.87 -18.24
CA SER A 95 -22.72 -20.59 -18.96
C SER A 95 -21.53 -19.65 -18.74
N GLY A 96 -20.68 -20.00 -17.77
CA GLY A 96 -19.35 -19.48 -17.59
C GLY A 96 -19.28 -18.31 -16.62
N ILE A 97 -19.19 -18.60 -15.33
CA ILE A 97 -18.76 -17.58 -14.35
C ILE A 97 -17.33 -17.11 -14.68
N ARG A 98 -17.07 -15.82 -14.47
CA ARG A 98 -15.74 -15.22 -14.67
C ARG A 98 -14.95 -15.18 -13.37
N LYS A 99 -15.62 -15.09 -12.22
CA LYS A 99 -15.00 -14.98 -10.92
C LYS A 99 -15.56 -16.00 -9.94
N LEU A 100 -14.66 -16.71 -9.25
CA LEU A 100 -14.98 -17.69 -8.24
C LEU A 100 -14.18 -17.39 -6.97
N ASP A 101 -14.89 -17.13 -5.88
CA ASP A 101 -14.31 -16.88 -4.56
C ASP A 101 -14.59 -18.06 -3.64
N LEU A 102 -13.54 -18.81 -3.30
CA LEU A 102 -13.54 -19.99 -2.42
C LEU A 102 -12.74 -19.73 -1.14
N ARG A 103 -12.40 -18.47 -0.84
CA ARG A 103 -11.52 -18.13 0.28
C ARG A 103 -12.08 -18.58 1.63
N ASP A 104 -11.19 -18.87 2.57
CA ASP A 104 -11.54 -19.17 3.96
C ASP A 104 -12.58 -20.30 4.07
N ASN A 105 -12.31 -21.40 3.38
CA ASN A 105 -13.03 -22.66 3.50
C ASN A 105 -12.16 -23.69 4.22
N LYS A 106 -12.49 -24.99 4.08
CA LYS A 106 -11.71 -26.11 4.64
C LYS A 106 -11.28 -27.07 3.55
N ILE A 107 -11.09 -26.57 2.32
CA ILE A 107 -10.88 -27.42 1.15
C ILE A 107 -9.55 -28.15 1.34
N ALA A 108 -9.61 -29.46 1.54
CA ALA A 108 -8.45 -30.33 1.71
C ALA A 108 -8.25 -31.24 0.50
N THR A 109 -9.30 -31.47 -0.30
CA THR A 109 -9.26 -32.35 -1.47
C THR A 109 -9.91 -31.68 -2.66
N VAL A 110 -9.22 -31.69 -3.81
CA VAL A 110 -9.72 -31.14 -5.08
C VAL A 110 -9.53 -32.20 -6.15
N GLU A 111 -10.64 -32.72 -6.69
CA GLU A 111 -10.62 -33.71 -7.77
C GLU A 111 -10.29 -33.04 -9.12
N ASN A 112 -9.59 -33.78 -10.00
CA ASN A 112 -9.00 -33.27 -11.25
C ASN A 112 -9.99 -32.68 -12.27
N GLY A 113 -11.28 -33.02 -12.17
CA GLY A 113 -12.36 -32.55 -13.06
C GLY A 113 -13.34 -31.60 -12.38
N CYS A 114 -13.00 -31.03 -11.22
CA CYS A 114 -13.93 -30.14 -10.51
C CYS A 114 -14.26 -28.86 -11.31
N PHE A 115 -13.29 -28.33 -12.05
CA PHE A 115 -13.41 -27.09 -12.83
C PHE A 115 -13.66 -27.28 -14.34
N ASP A 116 -13.95 -28.50 -14.82
CA ASP A 116 -14.03 -28.80 -16.26
C ASP A 116 -15.07 -27.95 -17.01
N SER A 117 -16.17 -27.56 -16.35
CA SER A 117 -17.20 -26.67 -16.91
C SER A 117 -16.78 -25.19 -16.96
N LEU A 118 -15.69 -24.81 -16.30
CA LEU A 118 -15.23 -23.44 -16.16
C LEU A 118 -13.98 -23.11 -17.01
N THR A 119 -13.36 -24.11 -17.62
CA THR A 119 -12.10 -24.06 -18.40
C THR A 119 -11.92 -22.82 -19.29
N ASN A 120 -12.96 -22.42 -20.03
CA ASN A 120 -12.90 -21.32 -21.01
C ASN A 120 -13.56 -20.01 -20.53
N SER A 121 -13.92 -19.93 -19.25
CA SER A 121 -14.69 -18.81 -18.71
C SER A 121 -14.05 -18.18 -17.49
N LEU A 122 -13.46 -18.98 -16.60
CA LEU A 122 -12.95 -18.48 -15.34
C LEU A 122 -11.70 -17.62 -15.55
N GLN A 123 -11.77 -16.38 -15.09
CA GLN A 123 -10.72 -15.37 -15.19
C GLN A 123 -10.08 -15.07 -13.84
N TYR A 124 -10.84 -15.19 -12.76
CA TYR A 124 -10.42 -14.87 -11.39
C TYR A 124 -10.75 -16.04 -10.48
N LEU A 125 -9.74 -16.63 -9.86
CA LEU A 125 -9.89 -17.71 -8.88
C LEU A 125 -9.17 -17.35 -7.59
N PHE A 126 -9.94 -17.23 -6.51
CA PHE A 126 -9.43 -16.97 -5.16
C PHE A 126 -9.67 -18.21 -4.30
N ILE A 127 -8.62 -18.90 -3.89
CA ILE A 127 -8.71 -20.13 -3.07
C ILE A 127 -7.89 -20.02 -1.76
N ASP A 128 -7.59 -18.79 -1.35
CA ASP A 128 -6.84 -18.49 -0.12
C ASP A 128 -7.47 -19.10 1.12
N GLY A 129 -6.65 -19.50 2.08
CA GLY A 129 -7.10 -19.98 3.38
C GLY A 129 -7.78 -21.34 3.37
N ASN A 130 -7.44 -22.18 2.40
CA ASN A 130 -7.87 -23.58 2.34
C ASN A 130 -6.78 -24.53 2.86
N GLY A 131 -7.19 -25.77 3.19
CA GLY A 131 -6.34 -26.78 3.84
C GLY A 131 -5.67 -27.77 2.88
N THR A 132 -5.33 -27.37 1.66
CA THR A 132 -4.68 -28.25 0.68
C THR A 132 -3.18 -28.32 0.92
N SER A 133 -2.62 -29.53 1.09
CA SER A 133 -1.18 -29.75 1.24
C SER A 133 -0.36 -29.40 -0.01
N ASP A 134 -0.94 -29.57 -1.21
CA ASP A 134 -0.38 -29.11 -2.48
C ASP A 134 -1.47 -28.41 -3.31
N PRO A 135 -1.14 -27.37 -4.10
CA PRO A 135 -2.01 -26.78 -5.10
C PRO A 135 -2.54 -27.87 -6.05
N PRO A 136 -3.83 -27.86 -6.41
CA PRO A 136 -4.41 -28.90 -7.26
C PRO A 136 -4.00 -28.72 -8.73
N LYS A 137 -2.73 -29.05 -9.03
CA LYS A 137 -2.02 -28.78 -10.29
C LYS A 137 -2.83 -29.17 -11.52
N VAL A 138 -3.38 -30.38 -11.53
CA VAL A 138 -4.13 -30.95 -12.67
C VAL A 138 -5.49 -30.29 -12.86
N ALA A 139 -6.17 -29.93 -11.76
CA ALA A 139 -7.46 -29.24 -11.85
C ALA A 139 -7.28 -27.80 -12.36
N LEU A 140 -6.21 -27.12 -11.91
CA LEU A 140 -5.94 -25.74 -12.30
C LEU A 140 -5.39 -25.63 -13.74
N SER A 141 -4.58 -26.58 -14.20
CA SER A 141 -3.94 -26.52 -15.53
C SER A 141 -4.90 -26.48 -16.73
N LYS A 142 -6.18 -26.77 -16.50
CA LYS A 142 -7.25 -26.68 -17.50
C LYS A 142 -7.91 -25.31 -17.56
N LEU A 143 -7.53 -24.34 -16.71
CA LEU A 143 -8.15 -23.01 -16.66
C LEU A 143 -7.45 -22.04 -17.60
N TYR A 144 -7.64 -22.21 -18.91
CA TYR A 144 -6.89 -21.48 -19.94
C TYR A 144 -7.17 -19.96 -19.98
N SER A 145 -8.34 -19.53 -19.49
CA SER A 145 -8.73 -18.12 -19.46
C SER A 145 -8.31 -17.38 -18.18
N LEU A 146 -7.61 -18.05 -17.27
CA LEU A 146 -7.28 -17.48 -15.96
C LEU A 146 -6.32 -16.29 -16.10
N THR A 147 -6.70 -15.17 -15.50
CA THR A 147 -5.94 -13.91 -15.48
C THR A 147 -5.38 -13.59 -14.10
N GLU A 148 -6.06 -14.03 -13.05
CA GLU A 148 -5.66 -13.82 -11.67
C GLU A 148 -5.91 -15.09 -10.85
N LEU A 149 -4.85 -15.55 -10.19
CA LEU A 149 -4.87 -16.70 -9.29
C LEU A 149 -4.23 -16.30 -7.96
N THR A 150 -4.99 -16.39 -6.88
CA THR A 150 -4.45 -16.24 -5.52
C THR A 150 -4.56 -17.55 -4.77
N MET A 151 -3.42 -17.92 -4.18
CA MET A 151 -3.27 -19.09 -3.35
C MET A 151 -2.45 -18.67 -2.13
N ARG A 152 -3.10 -18.46 -1.00
CA ARG A 152 -2.48 -18.32 0.31
C ARG A 152 -2.82 -19.53 1.19
N HIS A 153 -1.82 -20.15 1.80
CA HIS A 153 -2.05 -21.23 2.77
C HIS A 153 -2.02 -20.67 4.21
N TYR A 154 -2.72 -21.28 5.18
CA TYR A 154 -2.71 -20.85 6.59
C TYR A 154 -2.19 -21.92 7.57
N GLY A 155 -1.91 -23.13 7.09
CA GLY A 155 -1.35 -24.23 7.90
C GLY A 155 0.11 -24.54 7.59
N GLU A 156 0.61 -25.65 8.14
CA GLU A 156 2.00 -26.08 8.00
C GLU A 156 2.36 -26.74 6.66
N ALA A 157 1.51 -26.65 5.63
CA ALA A 157 1.77 -27.32 4.35
C ALA A 157 3.04 -26.78 3.70
N GLU A 158 3.81 -27.69 3.13
CA GLU A 158 4.97 -27.39 2.29
C GLU A 158 4.52 -27.58 0.86
N LEU A 159 4.53 -26.51 0.06
CA LEU A 159 4.46 -26.69 -1.39
C LEU A 159 5.75 -27.40 -1.79
N SER A 160 5.63 -28.69 -2.13
CA SER A 160 6.73 -29.45 -2.69
C SER A 160 7.35 -28.63 -3.83
N ASP A 161 8.61 -28.24 -3.61
CA ASP A 161 9.45 -27.29 -4.36
C ASP A 161 8.89 -26.90 -5.74
N VAL A 162 8.79 -25.60 -6.05
CA VAL A 162 8.36 -25.07 -7.37
C VAL A 162 9.38 -25.41 -8.49
N SER A 163 10.20 -26.45 -8.29
CA SER A 163 11.12 -27.03 -9.23
C SER A 163 10.44 -27.84 -10.34
N GLU A 164 9.17 -28.20 -10.19
CA GLU A 164 8.39 -28.70 -11.32
C GLU A 164 8.11 -27.59 -12.33
N LYS A 165 8.95 -27.52 -13.36
CA LYS A 165 8.86 -26.63 -14.54
C LYS A 165 7.51 -26.63 -15.26
N HIS A 166 6.52 -27.42 -14.83
CA HIS A 166 5.27 -27.68 -15.51
C HIS A 166 4.02 -27.15 -14.80
N LEU A 167 4.11 -26.67 -13.54
CA LEU A 167 2.92 -26.23 -12.82
C LEU A 167 2.22 -25.08 -13.53
N PHE A 168 2.98 -24.10 -14.02
CA PHE A 168 2.42 -22.88 -14.60
C PHE A 168 2.47 -22.81 -16.13
N THR A 169 2.90 -23.87 -16.82
CA THR A 169 3.10 -23.88 -18.29
C THR A 169 1.83 -23.64 -19.10
N THR A 170 0.66 -23.83 -18.50
CA THR A 170 -0.64 -23.75 -19.18
C THR A 170 -1.36 -22.41 -18.97
N PHE A 171 -0.91 -21.57 -18.04
CA PHE A 171 -1.59 -20.30 -17.70
C PHE A 171 -1.12 -19.11 -18.54
N PHE A 172 -1.18 -19.23 -19.87
CA PHE A 172 -0.66 -18.22 -20.80
C PHE A 172 -1.28 -16.82 -20.63
N ASN A 173 -2.52 -16.73 -20.14
CA ASN A 173 -3.24 -15.47 -19.93
C ASN A 173 -3.07 -14.88 -18.52
N LEU A 174 -2.33 -15.56 -17.64
CA LEU A 174 -2.19 -15.13 -16.25
C LEU A 174 -1.39 -13.84 -16.17
N GLN A 175 -1.99 -12.84 -15.53
CA GLN A 175 -1.43 -11.51 -15.31
C GLN A 175 -1.02 -11.31 -13.86
N LYS A 176 -1.71 -11.97 -12.92
CA LYS A 176 -1.41 -11.88 -11.50
C LYS A 176 -1.38 -13.26 -10.86
N LEU A 177 -0.30 -13.50 -10.12
CA LEU A 177 -0.11 -14.72 -9.36
C LEU A 177 0.32 -14.36 -7.94
N SER A 178 -0.41 -14.86 -6.95
CA SER A 178 0.01 -14.79 -5.54
C SER A 178 0.17 -16.21 -4.99
N LEU A 179 1.37 -16.49 -4.45
CA LEU A 179 1.75 -17.71 -3.75
C LEU A 179 2.27 -17.34 -2.37
N GLU A 180 1.36 -17.17 -1.42
CA GLU A 180 1.71 -16.70 -0.07
C GLU A 180 1.65 -17.81 0.97
N ASN A 181 2.62 -17.82 1.90
CA ASN A 181 2.63 -18.72 3.04
C ASN A 181 2.65 -20.21 2.70
N TRP A 182 3.40 -20.59 1.65
CA TRP A 182 3.57 -21.97 1.19
C TRP A 182 4.88 -22.61 1.66
N LYS A 183 5.60 -21.95 2.59
CA LYS A 183 6.92 -22.37 3.10
C LYS A 183 7.95 -22.63 2.00
N LEU A 184 7.84 -21.95 0.85
CA LEU A 184 8.77 -22.14 -0.26
C LEU A 184 10.19 -21.80 0.17
N THR A 185 11.11 -22.75 0.07
CA THR A 185 12.53 -22.57 0.40
C THR A 185 13.36 -22.20 -0.82
N SER A 186 12.93 -22.63 -2.00
CA SER A 186 13.52 -22.31 -3.30
C SER A 186 12.46 -22.17 -4.39
N ILE A 187 12.86 -21.51 -5.49
CA ILE A 187 12.12 -21.48 -6.75
C ILE A 187 13.14 -21.79 -7.83
N ALA A 188 12.88 -22.82 -8.64
CA ALA A 188 13.78 -23.17 -9.72
C ALA A 188 13.78 -22.13 -10.84
N SER A 189 14.88 -22.10 -11.59
CA SER A 189 14.94 -21.32 -12.81
C SER A 189 13.82 -21.76 -13.78
N HIS A 190 13.21 -20.79 -14.47
CA HIS A 190 12.12 -21.00 -15.42
C HIS A 190 10.82 -21.60 -14.85
N ALA A 191 10.66 -21.67 -13.51
CA ALA A 191 9.44 -22.15 -12.85
C ALA A 191 8.17 -21.42 -13.33
N PHE A 192 8.30 -20.15 -13.70
CA PHE A 192 7.23 -19.30 -14.19
C PHE A 192 7.41 -18.94 -15.68
N SER A 193 7.92 -19.85 -16.49
CA SER A 193 8.07 -19.65 -17.95
C SER A 193 6.75 -19.71 -18.75
N GLY A 194 5.73 -20.38 -18.20
CA GLY A 194 4.40 -20.49 -18.80
C GLY A 194 3.55 -19.22 -18.86
N PRO A 195 3.36 -18.48 -17.75
CA PRO A 195 2.48 -17.32 -17.71
C PRO A 195 3.10 -16.10 -18.39
N THR A 196 3.17 -16.10 -19.73
CA THR A 196 3.88 -15.12 -20.57
C THR A 196 3.38 -13.66 -20.46
N ASN A 197 2.21 -13.46 -19.84
CA ASN A 197 1.58 -12.16 -19.64
C ASN A 197 1.62 -11.69 -18.18
N LEU A 198 2.48 -12.28 -17.34
CA LEU A 198 2.54 -11.97 -15.91
C LEU A 198 2.99 -10.52 -15.68
N ILE A 199 2.17 -9.77 -14.95
CA ILE A 199 2.38 -8.35 -14.61
C ILE A 199 2.74 -8.21 -13.12
N SER A 200 2.15 -9.03 -12.26
CA SER A 200 2.37 -8.99 -10.81
C SER A 200 2.60 -10.40 -10.25
N LEU A 201 3.67 -10.55 -9.47
CA LEU A 201 3.99 -11.77 -8.75
C LEU A 201 4.20 -11.47 -7.27
N THR A 202 3.46 -12.17 -6.42
CA THR A 202 3.58 -12.09 -4.96
C THR A 202 4.01 -13.43 -4.38
N LEU A 203 5.07 -13.42 -3.58
CA LEU A 203 5.70 -14.60 -2.96
C LEU A 203 5.89 -14.39 -1.45
N ASN A 204 5.02 -13.62 -0.81
CA ASN A 204 5.22 -13.22 0.58
C ASN A 204 5.07 -14.38 1.57
N ASN A 205 5.66 -14.22 2.76
CA ASN A 205 5.54 -15.17 3.87
C ASN A 205 6.07 -16.58 3.49
N ASN A 206 7.08 -16.67 2.64
CA ASN A 206 7.73 -17.94 2.32
C ASN A 206 9.06 -18.08 3.08
N SER A 207 9.77 -19.18 2.87
CA SER A 207 11.04 -19.47 3.55
C SER A 207 12.24 -19.32 2.62
N LEU A 208 12.13 -18.46 1.60
CA LEU A 208 13.16 -18.28 0.57
C LEU A 208 14.42 -17.70 1.20
N VAL A 209 15.54 -18.41 1.09
CA VAL A 209 16.84 -17.97 1.65
C VAL A 209 17.64 -17.12 0.65
N ILE A 210 17.42 -17.37 -0.65
CA ILE A 210 18.11 -16.72 -1.76
C ILE A 210 17.04 -16.16 -2.70
N LEU A 211 17.32 -15.00 -3.30
CA LEU A 211 16.48 -14.47 -4.37
C LEU A 211 16.44 -15.46 -5.54
N PRO A 212 15.24 -15.78 -6.07
CA PRO A 212 15.16 -16.63 -7.24
C PRO A 212 15.69 -15.87 -8.46
N ILE A 213 16.68 -16.45 -9.13
CA ILE A 213 17.27 -15.89 -10.36
C ILE A 213 16.69 -16.63 -11.57
N ASN A 214 16.37 -15.91 -12.65
CA ASN A 214 15.85 -16.47 -13.90
C ASN A 214 14.56 -17.29 -13.77
N PHE A 215 13.76 -17.09 -12.72
CA PHE A 215 12.53 -17.86 -12.47
C PHE A 215 11.45 -17.64 -13.54
N LEU A 216 11.43 -16.49 -14.20
CA LEU A 216 10.51 -16.19 -15.32
C LEU A 216 10.92 -16.88 -16.63
N GLY A 217 12.19 -17.25 -16.79
CA GLY A 217 12.75 -17.71 -18.05
C GLY A 217 12.80 -16.66 -19.17
N ASP A 218 13.29 -17.06 -20.35
CA ASP A 218 13.62 -16.16 -21.46
C ASP A 218 12.41 -15.53 -22.19
N GLY A 219 11.23 -16.16 -22.11
CA GLY A 219 10.04 -15.76 -22.87
C GLY A 219 9.12 -14.73 -22.17
N ASN A 220 9.38 -14.43 -20.90
CA ASN A 220 8.39 -13.82 -20.00
C ASN A 220 8.86 -12.49 -19.36
N VAL A 221 10.04 -12.05 -19.78
CA VAL A 221 10.88 -11.08 -19.07
C VAL A 221 10.48 -9.62 -19.23
N GLY A 222 9.62 -9.32 -20.20
CA GLY A 222 9.23 -7.96 -20.52
C GLY A 222 7.98 -7.44 -19.81
N ASN A 223 7.19 -8.26 -19.12
CA ASN A 223 5.85 -7.81 -18.68
C ASN A 223 5.71 -7.56 -17.18
N LEU A 224 6.58 -8.16 -16.36
CA LEU A 224 6.48 -8.04 -14.92
C LEU A 224 6.77 -6.60 -14.49
N LYS A 225 5.78 -5.97 -13.86
CA LYS A 225 5.86 -4.61 -13.31
C LYS A 225 5.93 -4.61 -11.80
N GLN A 226 5.41 -5.63 -11.14
CA GLN A 226 5.40 -5.73 -9.69
C GLN A 226 5.94 -7.09 -9.23
N LEU A 227 6.91 -7.04 -8.34
CA LEU A 227 7.44 -8.21 -7.64
C LEU A 227 7.46 -7.91 -6.15
N THR A 228 6.79 -8.77 -5.37
CA THR A 228 6.75 -8.66 -3.92
C THR A 228 7.19 -9.99 -3.32
N ILE A 229 8.27 -9.95 -2.55
CA ILE A 229 8.80 -11.08 -1.80
C ILE A 229 9.11 -10.57 -0.40
N SER A 230 8.07 -10.33 0.40
CA SER A 230 8.22 -9.86 1.78
C SER A 230 8.07 -10.96 2.81
N ASN A 231 8.55 -10.73 4.04
CA ASN A 231 8.45 -11.69 5.14
C ASN A 231 9.01 -13.06 4.76
N SER A 232 10.20 -13.09 4.15
CA SER A 232 10.93 -14.34 3.85
C SER A 232 12.32 -14.32 4.50
N ASN A 233 13.21 -15.24 4.13
CA ASN A 233 14.53 -15.41 4.74
C ASN A 233 15.67 -14.94 3.84
N ILE A 234 15.40 -14.02 2.88
CA ILE A 234 16.41 -13.57 1.93
C ILE A 234 17.50 -12.81 2.67
N GLN A 235 18.75 -13.22 2.50
CA GLN A 235 19.89 -12.62 3.21
C GLN A 235 20.75 -11.69 2.34
N GLU A 236 20.76 -11.94 1.03
CA GLU A 236 21.65 -11.27 0.09
C GLU A 236 20.94 -11.01 -1.24
N ILE A 237 21.19 -9.83 -1.81
CA ILE A 237 20.82 -9.48 -3.17
C ILE A 237 22.09 -9.45 -4.01
N SER A 238 22.29 -10.52 -4.77
CA SER A 238 23.48 -10.70 -5.59
C SER A 238 23.48 -9.80 -6.82
N ASP A 239 24.65 -9.64 -7.43
CA ASP A 239 24.75 -9.00 -8.75
C ASP A 239 23.80 -9.66 -9.75
N TYR A 240 23.19 -8.84 -10.62
CA TYR A 240 22.30 -9.29 -11.69
C TYR A 240 21.05 -10.07 -11.23
N ALA A 241 20.68 -10.04 -9.94
CA ALA A 241 19.51 -10.74 -9.40
C ALA A 241 18.20 -10.43 -10.16
N PHE A 242 18.10 -9.21 -10.72
CA PHE A 242 16.94 -8.74 -11.49
C PHE A 242 17.25 -8.49 -12.97
N GLN A 243 18.31 -9.09 -13.54
CA GLN A 243 18.74 -8.84 -14.92
C GLN A 243 17.62 -9.00 -15.96
N MET A 244 16.73 -9.93 -15.66
CA MET A 244 15.61 -10.31 -16.50
C MET A 244 14.42 -9.32 -16.39
N LEU A 245 14.29 -8.55 -15.30
CA LEU A 245 13.08 -7.78 -14.97
C LEU A 245 13.11 -6.33 -15.49
N THR A 246 13.44 -6.14 -16.77
CA THR A 246 13.69 -4.81 -17.37
C THR A 246 12.52 -3.81 -17.32
N ARG A 247 11.28 -4.28 -17.07
CA ARG A 247 10.07 -3.43 -16.96
C ARG A 247 9.49 -3.37 -15.54
N LEU A 248 10.26 -3.82 -14.55
CA LEU A 248 9.84 -3.81 -13.15
C LEU A 248 9.74 -2.38 -12.62
N GLN A 249 8.58 -2.05 -12.07
CA GLN A 249 8.23 -0.72 -11.57
C GLN A 249 8.22 -0.68 -10.05
N ASN A 250 7.77 -1.77 -9.43
CA ASN A 250 7.59 -1.88 -7.99
C ASN A 250 8.27 -3.16 -7.50
N LEU A 251 9.28 -2.97 -6.66
CA LEU A 251 9.98 -4.06 -5.99
C LEU A 251 9.83 -3.92 -4.48
N ASP A 252 9.27 -4.94 -3.85
CA ASP A 252 9.12 -5.02 -2.41
C ASP A 252 9.83 -6.26 -1.88
N LEU A 253 10.88 -6.02 -1.11
CA LEU A 253 11.71 -7.00 -0.40
C LEU A 253 11.72 -6.72 1.10
N SER A 254 10.68 -6.07 1.61
CA SER A 254 10.55 -5.72 3.02
C SER A 254 10.46 -6.94 3.93
N HIS A 255 10.86 -6.78 5.19
CA HIS A 255 10.77 -7.81 6.21
C HIS A 255 11.49 -9.11 5.82
N ASN A 256 12.64 -9.00 5.16
CA ASN A 256 13.56 -10.12 4.95
C ASN A 256 14.74 -9.99 5.93
N HIS A 257 15.83 -10.71 5.65
CA HIS A 257 17.05 -10.67 6.45
C HIS A 257 18.22 -10.10 5.62
N VAL A 258 17.93 -9.19 4.70
CA VAL A 258 18.94 -8.67 3.76
C VAL A 258 19.98 -7.86 4.54
N ASN A 259 21.23 -8.32 4.52
CA ASN A 259 22.38 -7.64 5.12
C ASN A 259 23.43 -7.19 4.07
N LYS A 260 23.32 -7.71 2.84
CA LYS A 260 24.27 -7.47 1.76
C LYS A 260 23.54 -7.16 0.45
N LEU A 261 23.95 -6.04 -0.15
CA LEU A 261 23.58 -5.62 -1.50
C LEU A 261 24.86 -5.61 -2.33
N ASP A 262 24.95 -6.47 -3.34
CA ASP A 262 26.07 -6.39 -4.28
C ASP A 262 25.96 -5.13 -5.15
N GLN A 263 27.09 -4.76 -5.76
CA GLN A 263 27.27 -3.45 -6.39
C GLN A 263 26.32 -3.20 -7.57
N ASP A 264 25.97 -4.24 -8.33
CA ASP A 264 25.23 -4.15 -9.59
C ASP A 264 23.85 -4.84 -9.51
N CYS A 265 23.38 -5.11 -8.29
CA CYS A 265 22.18 -5.91 -8.08
C CYS A 265 20.92 -5.31 -8.71
N PHE A 266 20.83 -3.97 -8.83
CA PHE A 266 19.68 -3.26 -9.41
C PHE A 266 19.94 -2.61 -10.78
N ASP A 267 21.13 -2.76 -11.38
CA ASP A 267 21.53 -2.00 -12.59
C ASP A 267 20.56 -2.14 -13.77
N ASN A 268 19.99 -3.33 -13.96
CA ASN A 268 19.03 -3.60 -15.05
C ASN A 268 17.66 -2.94 -14.84
N LEU A 269 17.42 -2.38 -13.66
CA LEU A 269 16.18 -1.71 -13.29
C LEU A 269 16.25 -0.19 -13.40
N ALA A 270 17.42 0.37 -13.77
CA ALA A 270 17.67 1.81 -13.80
C ALA A 270 16.59 2.64 -14.50
N ASN A 271 16.04 2.11 -15.61
CA ASN A 271 15.07 2.81 -16.46
C ASN A 271 13.60 2.43 -16.18
N SER A 272 13.33 1.60 -15.16
CA SER A 272 11.99 1.08 -14.92
C SER A 272 11.53 1.16 -13.47
N LEU A 273 12.43 1.12 -12.49
CA LEU A 273 12.06 1.05 -11.08
C LEU A 273 11.64 2.41 -10.52
N TYR A 274 10.39 2.49 -10.06
CA TYR A 274 9.81 3.68 -9.44
C TYR A 274 9.72 3.58 -7.92
N THR A 275 9.54 2.37 -7.37
CA THR A 275 9.44 2.15 -5.93
C THR A 275 10.27 0.95 -5.50
N LEU A 276 11.14 1.17 -4.51
CA LEU A 276 11.92 0.12 -3.87
C LEU A 276 11.63 0.13 -2.37
N ASN A 277 11.10 -0.99 -1.87
CA ASN A 277 10.90 -1.20 -0.45
C ASN A 277 11.88 -2.25 0.08
N LEU A 278 12.77 -1.81 0.98
CA LEU A 278 13.74 -2.62 1.71
C LEU A 278 13.55 -2.46 3.23
N SER A 279 12.38 -2.02 3.67
CA SER A 279 12.08 -1.80 5.09
C SER A 279 12.14 -3.10 5.90
N GLY A 280 12.48 -3.03 7.18
CA GLY A 280 12.44 -4.22 8.05
C GLY A 280 13.49 -5.28 7.70
N ASN A 281 14.64 -4.88 7.14
CA ASN A 281 15.77 -5.76 6.89
C ASN A 281 16.89 -5.50 7.92
N ILE A 282 18.09 -6.04 7.68
CA ILE A 282 19.27 -5.87 8.54
C ILE A 282 20.41 -5.17 7.79
N LEU A 283 20.07 -4.12 7.05
CA LEU A 283 21.02 -3.31 6.28
C LEU A 283 21.87 -2.40 7.18
N TYR A 284 23.08 -2.11 6.73
CA TYR A 284 24.03 -1.19 7.36
C TYR A 284 24.38 -0.05 6.42
N SER A 285 24.67 1.14 6.96
CA SER A 285 25.00 2.34 6.17
C SER A 285 26.14 2.11 5.15
N GLU A 286 27.12 1.28 5.49
CA GLU A 286 28.28 0.97 4.65
C GLU A 286 27.95 0.08 3.44
N ASN A 287 26.85 -0.69 3.49
CA ASN A 287 26.49 -1.68 2.48
C ASN A 287 25.40 -1.18 1.50
N LEU A 288 25.15 0.13 1.45
CA LEU A 288 24.12 0.73 0.59
C LEU A 288 24.64 1.14 -0.81
N GLN A 289 25.89 0.81 -1.14
CA GLN A 289 26.49 1.11 -2.44
C GLN A 289 25.78 0.42 -3.62
N GLY A 290 25.12 -0.72 -3.36
CA GLY A 290 24.31 -1.43 -4.36
C GLY A 290 23.07 -0.67 -4.83
N LEU A 291 22.64 0.38 -4.13
CA LEU A 291 21.48 1.22 -4.53
C LEU A 291 21.79 2.20 -5.68
N ARG A 292 22.94 2.06 -6.34
CA ARG A 292 23.37 3.00 -7.37
C ARG A 292 22.51 2.95 -8.63
N ASN A 293 22.52 4.05 -9.38
CA ASN A 293 21.97 4.12 -10.74
C ASN A 293 20.47 3.77 -10.84
N LEU A 294 19.65 4.44 -10.03
CA LEU A 294 18.19 4.34 -10.02
C LEU A 294 17.54 5.71 -10.36
N PRO A 295 17.75 6.24 -11.59
CA PRO A 295 17.36 7.60 -11.94
C PRO A 295 15.85 7.87 -11.90
N SER A 296 15.04 6.82 -12.07
CA SER A 296 13.56 6.88 -12.10
C SER A 296 12.91 6.68 -10.73
N LEU A 297 13.70 6.49 -9.67
CA LEU A 297 13.18 6.12 -8.35
C LEU A 297 12.45 7.31 -7.70
N THR A 298 11.20 7.09 -7.30
CA THR A 298 10.35 8.10 -6.64
C THR A 298 10.07 7.77 -5.18
N LEU A 299 10.28 6.51 -4.78
CA LEU A 299 10.11 6.05 -3.41
C LEU A 299 11.19 5.04 -3.06
N LEU A 300 11.92 5.34 -1.98
CA LEU A 300 12.87 4.44 -1.35
C LEU A 300 12.49 4.31 0.12
N ASP A 301 12.12 3.10 0.53
CA ASP A 301 11.84 2.77 1.92
C ASP A 301 12.97 1.91 2.49
N LEU A 302 13.69 2.49 3.46
CA LEU A 302 14.77 1.88 4.23
C LEU A 302 14.45 1.93 5.74
N SER A 303 13.18 2.08 6.11
CA SER A 303 12.77 2.11 7.51
C SER A 303 13.00 0.77 8.21
N ALA A 304 13.11 0.75 9.54
CA ALA A 304 13.26 -0.47 10.33
C ALA A 304 14.48 -1.34 9.91
N ASN A 305 15.61 -0.71 9.61
CA ASN A 305 16.93 -1.32 9.42
C ASN A 305 17.89 -0.79 10.50
N GLU A 306 17.89 -1.43 11.67
CA GLU A 306 18.60 -0.95 12.87
C GLU A 306 20.12 -0.72 12.66
N GLY A 307 20.74 -1.36 11.66
CA GLY A 307 22.15 -1.14 11.29
C GLY A 307 22.43 0.17 10.55
N ILE A 308 21.40 0.90 10.09
CA ILE A 308 21.55 2.20 9.44
C ILE A 308 21.71 3.28 10.53
N SER A 309 22.95 3.73 10.71
CA SER A 309 23.32 4.75 11.72
C SER A 309 23.60 6.13 11.15
N SER A 310 23.55 6.26 9.82
CA SER A 310 23.73 7.50 9.07
C SER A 310 22.91 7.49 7.79
N ILE A 311 22.52 8.66 7.31
CA ILE A 311 21.80 8.81 6.04
C ILE A 311 22.71 8.33 4.89
N PRO A 312 22.22 7.47 3.97
CA PRO A 312 22.98 7.01 2.82
C PRO A 312 23.39 8.16 1.89
N ASP A 313 24.52 8.00 1.19
CA ASP A 313 24.89 8.93 0.13
C ASP A 313 23.95 8.79 -1.07
N LEU A 314 22.96 9.69 -1.12
CA LEU A 314 21.94 9.69 -2.15
C LEU A 314 22.48 10.08 -3.54
N SER A 315 23.71 10.61 -3.64
CA SER A 315 24.31 10.94 -4.94
C SER A 315 24.50 9.71 -5.83
N LEU A 316 24.67 8.54 -5.20
CA LEU A 316 24.85 7.26 -5.88
C LEU A 316 23.62 6.83 -6.67
N LEU A 317 22.42 7.27 -6.25
CA LEU A 317 21.18 6.92 -6.93
C LEU A 317 21.11 7.49 -8.35
N GLY A 318 21.86 8.55 -8.69
CA GLY A 318 21.84 9.15 -10.01
C GLY A 318 20.47 9.71 -10.41
N LEU A 319 19.70 10.22 -9.44
CA LEU A 319 18.32 10.69 -9.64
C LEU A 319 18.25 11.76 -10.74
N ALA A 320 17.31 11.57 -11.67
CA ALA A 320 16.98 12.57 -12.69
C ALA A 320 15.65 13.29 -12.39
N GLU A 321 14.80 12.71 -11.55
CA GLU A 321 13.45 13.20 -11.29
C GLU A 321 13.31 13.92 -9.93
N ASN A 322 12.44 14.93 -9.90
CA ASN A 322 12.09 15.70 -8.70
C ASN A 322 10.84 15.13 -8.04
N ASN A 323 10.94 14.12 -7.17
CA ASN A 323 9.85 13.75 -6.25
C ASN A 323 10.23 12.64 -5.24
N LEU A 324 11.50 12.51 -4.88
CA LEU A 324 11.94 11.37 -4.08
C LEU A 324 11.29 11.42 -2.69
N ARG A 325 10.62 10.32 -2.34
CA ARG A 325 10.11 10.03 -1.00
C ARG A 325 11.05 9.04 -0.34
N LEU A 326 11.77 9.50 0.67
CA LEU A 326 12.77 8.73 1.38
C LEU A 326 12.28 8.45 2.81
N TYR A 327 12.10 7.17 3.12
CA TYR A 327 11.72 6.72 4.45
C TYR A 327 12.92 6.06 5.14
N LEU A 328 13.32 6.62 6.28
CA LEU A 328 14.44 6.19 7.11
C LEU A 328 14.01 6.10 8.58
N GLY A 329 12.71 5.95 8.85
CA GLY A 329 12.18 5.87 10.20
C GLY A 329 12.55 4.55 10.89
N ASN A 330 12.57 4.52 12.23
CA ASN A 330 12.95 3.33 13.01
C ASN A 330 14.33 2.75 12.65
N ASN A 331 15.32 3.61 12.44
CA ASN A 331 16.73 3.24 12.28
C ASN A 331 17.55 3.74 13.50
N ASP A 332 18.88 3.64 13.47
CA ASP A 332 19.76 4.13 14.55
C ASP A 332 20.52 5.41 14.13
N ILE A 333 19.88 6.31 13.36
CA ILE A 333 20.54 7.53 12.89
C ILE A 333 20.73 8.49 14.08
N GLN A 334 21.98 8.82 14.39
CA GLN A 334 22.32 9.66 15.55
C GLN A 334 22.73 11.10 15.20
N ILE A 335 23.37 11.28 14.05
CA ILE A 335 23.95 12.57 13.65
C ILE A 335 23.50 12.90 12.23
N LEU A 336 22.95 14.10 12.05
CA LEU A 336 22.63 14.65 10.74
C LEU A 336 23.66 15.71 10.36
N ASN A 337 24.61 15.34 9.50
CA ASN A 337 25.63 16.27 9.03
C ASN A 337 25.22 17.00 7.74
N THR A 338 25.90 18.10 7.45
CA THR A 338 25.59 18.95 6.29
C THR A 338 25.68 18.20 4.96
N ASN A 339 26.59 17.23 4.85
CA ASN A 339 26.88 16.54 3.60
C ASN A 339 25.88 15.43 3.29
N SER A 340 25.26 14.82 4.32
CA SER A 340 24.33 13.69 4.20
C SER A 340 23.17 13.91 3.23
N LEU A 341 22.72 15.17 3.07
CA LEU A 341 21.57 15.53 2.21
C LEU A 341 21.93 16.59 1.16
N ALA A 342 23.19 17.02 1.09
CA ALA A 342 23.61 18.12 0.22
C ALA A 342 23.44 17.79 -1.27
N SER A 343 23.78 16.57 -1.67
CA SER A 343 23.82 16.14 -3.08
C SER A 343 22.44 15.92 -3.71
N SER A 344 21.43 15.61 -2.90
CA SER A 344 20.10 15.20 -3.39
C SER A 344 18.94 16.03 -2.84
N GLY A 345 19.23 17.09 -2.09
CA GLY A 345 18.20 17.90 -1.44
C GLY A 345 17.19 18.56 -2.38
N SER A 346 17.58 18.84 -3.63
CA SER A 346 16.67 19.39 -4.65
C SER A 346 15.63 18.38 -5.15
N HIS A 347 15.89 17.08 -5.02
CA HIS A 347 15.02 16.01 -5.51
C HIS A 347 14.09 15.47 -4.41
N LEU A 348 14.41 15.70 -3.14
CA LEU A 348 13.64 15.21 -1.99
C LEU A 348 12.33 15.97 -1.82
N HIS A 349 11.23 15.22 -1.83
CA HIS A 349 9.87 15.70 -1.57
C HIS A 349 9.40 15.34 -0.16
N THR A 350 9.63 14.09 0.25
CA THR A 350 9.30 13.59 1.59
C THR A 350 10.54 13.00 2.22
N LEU A 351 10.79 13.37 3.47
CA LEU A 351 11.83 12.79 4.30
C LEU A 351 11.21 12.35 5.63
N ASP A 352 11.26 11.06 5.89
CA ASP A 352 10.89 10.49 7.19
C ASP A 352 12.13 10.00 7.93
N LEU A 353 12.39 10.62 9.08
CA LEU A 353 13.47 10.31 10.02
C LEU A 353 12.91 10.01 11.42
N SER A 354 11.62 9.65 11.52
CA SER A 354 10.97 9.38 12.80
C SER A 354 11.58 8.18 13.53
N SER A 355 11.46 8.16 14.86
CA SER A 355 11.90 7.05 15.69
C SER A 355 13.37 6.66 15.48
N ASN A 356 14.25 7.64 15.26
CA ASN A 356 15.69 7.46 15.26
C ASN A 356 16.30 7.93 16.60
N ALA A 357 17.63 7.95 16.68
CA ALA A 357 18.38 8.41 17.86
C ALA A 357 19.07 9.76 17.64
N ILE A 358 18.44 10.67 16.87
CA ILE A 358 19.10 11.92 16.43
C ILE A 358 19.36 12.87 17.60
N THR A 359 20.63 13.03 17.97
CA THR A 359 21.09 13.89 19.06
C THR A 359 21.80 15.15 18.59
N SER A 360 22.28 15.18 17.34
CA SER A 360 23.00 16.31 16.76
C SER A 360 22.57 16.56 15.31
N ILE A 361 22.37 17.84 14.97
CA ILE A 361 22.04 18.29 13.62
C ILE A 361 22.93 19.50 13.30
N ASP A 362 23.70 19.44 12.21
CA ASP A 362 24.47 20.60 11.76
C ASP A 362 23.53 21.73 11.29
N ASN A 363 23.96 22.98 11.50
CA ASN A 363 23.12 24.15 11.20
C ASN A 363 22.72 24.29 9.72
N ASN A 364 23.45 23.64 8.81
CA ASN A 364 23.24 23.74 7.36
C ASN A 364 22.64 22.48 6.73
N THR A 365 22.33 21.44 7.52
CA THR A 365 21.85 20.13 7.04
C THR A 365 20.65 20.24 6.10
N PHE A 366 19.72 21.15 6.38
CA PHE A 366 18.48 21.27 5.61
C PHE A 366 18.49 22.41 4.58
N ASN A 367 19.62 23.12 4.41
CA ASN A 367 19.70 24.25 3.47
C ASN A 367 19.49 23.84 2.00
N SER A 368 19.89 22.62 1.64
CA SER A 368 19.74 22.09 0.27
C SER A 368 18.32 21.58 -0.04
N LEU A 369 17.47 21.37 0.99
CA LEU A 369 16.16 20.72 0.89
C LEU A 369 15.07 21.66 0.35
N THR A 370 15.35 22.34 -0.75
CA THR A 370 14.52 23.41 -1.34
C THR A 370 13.22 22.90 -2.00
N SER A 371 13.09 21.59 -2.19
CA SER A 371 11.90 20.92 -2.74
C SER A 371 11.06 20.18 -1.70
N LEU A 372 11.50 20.17 -0.43
CA LEU A 372 10.88 19.35 0.60
C LEU A 372 9.48 19.86 0.97
N VAL A 373 8.52 18.95 0.94
CA VAL A 373 7.11 19.20 1.22
C VAL A 373 6.67 18.54 2.53
N SER A 374 7.27 17.41 2.89
CA SER A 374 6.95 16.69 4.12
C SER A 374 8.21 16.30 4.87
N LEU A 375 8.27 16.68 6.16
CA LEU A 375 9.34 16.29 7.08
C LEU A 375 8.76 15.65 8.33
N ASN A 376 9.20 14.43 8.61
CA ASN A 376 8.87 13.72 9.84
C ASN A 376 10.14 13.48 10.68
N LEU A 377 10.14 13.99 11.91
CA LEU A 377 11.22 13.86 12.91
C LEU A 377 10.64 13.44 14.27
N SER A 378 9.46 12.80 14.27
CA SER A 378 8.75 12.42 15.49
C SER A 378 9.44 11.31 16.28
N ASN A 379 9.02 11.13 17.54
CA ASN A 379 9.40 10.00 18.41
C ASN A 379 10.89 9.88 18.71
N GLN A 380 11.56 11.00 18.98
CA GLN A 380 12.97 11.04 19.38
C GLN A 380 13.29 12.33 20.12
N LYS A 381 14.39 12.38 20.86
CA LYS A 381 14.77 13.61 21.55
C LYS A 381 15.60 14.52 20.65
N LEU A 382 14.95 15.50 20.02
CA LEU A 382 15.62 16.43 19.10
C LEU A 382 16.52 17.44 19.84
N PRO A 383 17.64 17.88 19.21
CA PRO A 383 18.45 18.96 19.73
C PRO A 383 17.74 20.32 19.63
N THR A 384 18.16 21.27 20.49
CA THR A 384 17.50 22.59 20.62
C THR A 384 17.60 23.47 19.38
N ASN A 385 18.59 23.22 18.51
CA ASN A 385 18.76 23.96 17.25
C ASN A 385 17.79 23.52 16.14
N ILE A 386 16.90 22.55 16.39
CA ILE A 386 15.88 22.09 15.42
C ILE A 386 15.12 23.25 14.78
N TRP A 387 14.75 24.25 15.57
CA TRP A 387 14.02 25.42 15.11
C TRP A 387 14.80 26.28 14.12
N THR A 388 16.13 26.33 14.25
CA THR A 388 16.99 27.09 13.35
C THR A 388 17.17 26.35 12.04
N VAL A 389 17.38 25.03 12.08
CA VAL A 389 17.68 24.24 10.88
C VAL A 389 16.48 24.03 9.98
N ILE A 390 15.24 24.10 10.49
CA ILE A 390 14.04 23.97 9.64
C ILE A 390 13.66 25.26 8.91
N LYS A 391 14.13 26.44 9.35
CA LYS A 391 13.77 27.75 8.74
C LYS A 391 13.92 27.83 7.21
N PRO A 392 14.94 27.23 6.58
CA PRO A 392 15.11 27.25 5.13
C PRO A 392 14.04 26.48 4.33
N LEU A 393 13.21 25.65 4.97
CA LEU A 393 12.24 24.75 4.31
C LEU A 393 10.96 25.48 3.84
N ILE A 394 11.10 26.37 2.85
CA ILE A 394 10.01 27.27 2.41
C ILE A 394 8.84 26.58 1.69
N LYS A 395 9.04 25.37 1.15
CA LYS A 395 7.99 24.58 0.48
C LYS A 395 7.26 23.60 1.40
N LEU A 396 7.64 23.55 2.67
CA LEU A 396 7.10 22.59 3.62
C LEU A 396 5.59 22.78 3.79
N GLN A 397 4.86 21.67 3.67
CA GLN A 397 3.41 21.60 3.88
C GLN A 397 3.07 20.77 5.12
N VAL A 398 3.88 19.76 5.44
CA VAL A 398 3.67 18.85 6.56
C VAL A 398 4.94 18.81 7.40
N LEU A 399 4.81 19.14 8.68
CA LEU A 399 5.88 19.04 9.67
C LEU A 399 5.40 18.22 10.86
N ASN A 400 6.02 17.06 11.09
CA ASN A 400 5.75 16.22 12.25
C ASN A 400 6.94 16.23 13.21
N LEU A 401 6.71 16.78 14.40
CA LEU A 401 7.61 16.81 15.55
C LEU A 401 6.89 16.29 16.80
N SER A 402 5.96 15.35 16.62
CA SER A 402 5.29 14.69 17.74
C SER A 402 6.30 13.88 18.56
N SER A 403 6.11 13.88 19.88
CA SER A 403 6.99 13.18 20.83
C SER A 403 8.48 13.48 20.58
N ALA A 404 8.83 14.77 20.43
CA ALA A 404 10.16 15.22 20.01
C ALA A 404 11.04 15.78 21.15
N GLY A 405 10.55 15.77 22.40
CA GLY A 405 11.26 16.33 23.55
C GLY A 405 11.41 17.86 23.53
N LEU A 406 10.51 18.57 22.87
CA LEU A 406 10.57 20.03 22.67
C LEU A 406 10.07 20.80 23.90
N ASN A 407 10.72 21.92 24.23
CA ASN A 407 10.37 22.72 25.42
C ASN A 407 9.80 24.12 25.11
N ASN A 408 10.13 24.70 23.97
CA ASN A 408 9.72 26.05 23.58
C ASN A 408 9.61 26.14 22.05
N ILE A 409 8.75 27.04 21.56
CA ILE A 409 8.63 27.36 20.14
C ILE A 409 9.02 28.83 19.95
N PRO A 410 10.11 29.15 19.24
CA PRO A 410 10.54 30.53 19.02
C PRO A 410 9.51 31.34 18.21
N GLU A 411 9.42 32.64 18.50
CA GLU A 411 8.64 33.56 17.65
C GLU A 411 9.23 33.60 16.23
N PHE A 412 8.36 33.78 15.23
CA PHE A 412 8.72 33.87 13.82
C PHE A 412 9.45 32.63 13.24
N VAL A 413 9.41 31.48 13.93
CA VAL A 413 10.08 30.26 13.46
C VAL A 413 9.53 29.76 12.12
N PHE A 414 8.24 29.96 11.84
CA PHE A 414 7.60 29.57 10.58
C PHE A 414 7.32 30.75 9.64
N GLU A 415 7.99 31.90 9.82
CA GLU A 415 7.71 33.13 9.04
C GLU A 415 7.77 32.92 7.52
N ASN A 416 8.74 32.12 7.03
CA ASN A 416 8.91 31.86 5.60
C ASN A 416 8.14 30.62 5.10
N MET A 417 7.50 29.85 5.97
CA MET A 417 6.79 28.61 5.62
C MET A 417 5.34 28.90 5.21
N THR A 418 5.16 29.68 4.16
CA THR A 418 3.83 30.14 3.70
C THR A 418 2.93 29.02 3.20
N ASN A 419 3.47 27.83 2.93
CA ASN A 419 2.73 26.65 2.48
C ASN A 419 2.41 25.65 3.59
N LEU A 420 2.81 25.90 4.85
CA LEU A 420 2.62 24.93 5.93
C LEU A 420 1.14 24.72 6.22
N ARG A 421 0.68 23.48 6.04
CA ARG A 421 -0.73 23.07 6.22
C ARG A 421 -0.94 22.29 7.50
N VAL A 422 0.00 21.41 7.82
CA VAL A 422 -0.11 20.46 8.94
C VAL A 422 1.12 20.62 9.82
N LEU A 423 0.87 20.89 11.11
CA LEU A 423 1.89 20.87 12.15
C LEU A 423 1.45 19.90 13.26
N ASP A 424 2.26 18.87 13.48
CA ASP A 424 2.07 17.94 14.59
C ASP A 424 3.15 18.14 15.64
N LEU A 425 2.72 18.58 16.83
CA LEU A 425 3.55 18.75 18.02
C LEU A 425 3.05 17.87 19.18
N SER A 426 2.15 16.92 18.91
CA SER A 426 1.52 16.06 19.92
C SER A 426 2.54 15.24 20.72
N SER A 427 2.13 14.59 21.80
CA SER A 427 2.97 13.69 22.57
C SER A 427 2.18 12.45 22.95
N SER A 428 2.61 11.31 22.41
CA SER A 428 2.10 9.98 22.75
C SER A 428 3.12 9.16 23.54
N SER A 429 4.40 9.56 23.49
CA SER A 429 5.51 8.91 24.20
C SER A 429 5.78 9.60 25.53
N THR A 430 5.86 8.81 26.61
CA THR A 430 6.31 9.30 27.92
C THR A 430 7.81 9.59 27.95
N SER A 431 8.60 9.01 27.03
CA SER A 431 10.06 9.16 26.99
C SER A 431 10.51 10.48 26.37
N PHE A 432 9.75 10.98 25.37
CA PHE A 432 10.11 12.15 24.58
C PHE A 432 8.98 13.18 24.57
N HIS A 433 8.56 13.58 25.76
CA HIS A 433 7.41 14.46 25.95
C HIS A 433 7.68 15.89 25.47
N ASN A 434 6.79 16.47 24.65
CA ASN A 434 6.83 17.89 24.33
C ASN A 434 6.20 18.70 25.48
N SER A 435 6.99 19.59 26.09
CA SER A 435 6.63 20.36 27.29
C SER A 435 6.77 21.87 27.06
N PHE A 436 5.71 22.49 26.53
CA PHE A 436 5.65 23.91 26.22
C PHE A 436 5.25 24.74 27.44
N THR A 437 6.25 25.20 28.19
CA THR A 437 6.06 26.01 29.41
C THR A 437 5.86 27.51 29.12
N SER A 438 6.11 27.95 27.90
CA SER A 438 5.86 29.31 27.43
C SER A 438 4.52 29.43 26.70
N VAL A 439 3.97 30.64 26.67
CA VAL A 439 2.76 30.96 25.89
C VAL A 439 3.08 30.80 24.40
N ILE A 440 2.31 29.99 23.68
CA ILE A 440 2.42 29.93 22.21
C ILE A 440 1.82 31.19 21.61
N GLN A 441 2.68 32.05 21.06
CA GLN A 441 2.31 33.36 20.51
C GLN A 441 1.81 33.25 19.05
N PRO A 442 0.92 34.16 18.59
CA PRO A 442 0.51 34.21 17.19
C PRO A 442 1.68 34.44 16.20
N ALA A 443 2.75 35.08 16.67
CA ALA A 443 3.97 35.34 15.88
C ALA A 443 4.69 34.06 15.43
N VAL A 444 4.52 32.93 16.14
CA VAL A 444 5.04 31.61 15.74
C VAL A 444 4.59 31.26 14.31
N PHE A 445 3.34 31.60 14.00
CA PHE A 445 2.65 31.24 12.77
C PHE A 445 2.50 32.42 11.79
N ALA A 446 3.42 33.38 11.85
CA ALA A 446 3.35 34.58 11.01
C ALA A 446 3.27 34.27 9.50
N GLY A 447 3.96 33.23 9.04
CA GLY A 447 3.98 32.79 7.64
C GLY A 447 2.72 32.05 7.17
N PRO A 448 2.33 30.92 7.79
CA PRO A 448 1.28 30.05 7.24
C PRO A 448 -0.18 30.50 7.45
N ARG A 449 -0.44 31.79 7.74
CA ARG A 449 -1.79 32.30 8.06
C ARG A 449 -2.88 31.96 7.03
N ALA A 450 -2.50 31.80 5.76
CA ALA A 450 -3.42 31.50 4.67
C ALA A 450 -3.51 30.02 4.28
N SER A 451 -2.55 29.19 4.72
CA SER A 451 -2.42 27.79 4.30
C SER A 451 -2.66 26.79 5.43
N PHE A 452 -2.52 27.21 6.69
CA PHE A 452 -2.59 26.35 7.86
C PHE A 452 -3.97 25.72 8.04
N LYS A 453 -4.03 24.40 8.17
CA LYS A 453 -5.28 23.63 8.26
C LYS A 453 -5.37 22.77 9.51
N GLU A 454 -4.27 22.15 9.93
CA GLU A 454 -4.30 21.14 10.99
C GLU A 454 -3.19 21.38 12.00
N PHE A 455 -3.56 21.43 13.28
CA PHE A 455 -2.62 21.58 14.40
C PHE A 455 -2.88 20.55 15.49
N TYR A 456 -1.89 19.68 15.73
CA TYR A 456 -1.98 18.61 16.72
C TYR A 456 -1.12 18.96 17.94
N LEU A 457 -1.74 18.96 19.11
CA LEU A 457 -1.11 19.24 20.41
C LEU A 457 -1.52 18.22 21.49
N SER A 458 -2.23 17.16 21.10
CA SER A 458 -2.72 16.12 22.02
C SER A 458 -1.58 15.53 22.86
N GLY A 459 -1.80 15.38 24.16
CA GLY A 459 -0.85 14.80 25.11
C GLY A 459 0.38 15.66 25.43
N SER A 460 0.59 16.79 24.77
CA SER A 460 1.68 17.72 25.13
C SER A 460 1.31 18.57 26.34
N SER A 461 2.30 18.92 27.16
CA SER A 461 2.07 19.89 28.25
C SER A 461 2.10 21.29 27.66
N VAL A 462 0.94 21.97 27.59
CA VAL A 462 0.84 23.35 27.11
C VAL A 462 0.34 24.23 28.25
N SER A 463 1.22 25.09 28.76
CA SER A 463 0.88 26.00 29.85
C SER A 463 -0.18 27.03 29.46
N ARG A 464 -0.03 27.71 28.31
CA ARG A 464 -0.91 28.79 27.85
C ARG A 464 -0.97 28.90 26.33
N LEU A 465 -2.17 29.16 25.79
CA LEU A 465 -2.40 29.50 24.39
C LEU A 465 -2.92 30.94 24.27
N SER A 466 -2.41 31.71 23.31
CA SER A 466 -2.89 33.07 23.08
C SER A 466 -4.34 33.08 22.57
N PRO A 467 -5.23 33.96 23.11
CA PRO A 467 -6.58 34.18 22.55
C PRO A 467 -6.60 34.61 21.08
N CYS A 468 -5.50 35.17 20.60
CA CYS A 468 -5.36 35.66 19.23
C CYS A 468 -4.63 34.68 18.31
N LEU A 469 -4.42 33.42 18.73
CA LEU A 469 -3.55 32.47 18.02
C LEU A 469 -3.89 32.31 16.53
N PHE A 470 -5.19 32.30 16.20
CA PHE A 470 -5.71 32.21 14.82
C PHE A 470 -6.43 33.47 14.35
N HIS A 471 -6.24 34.59 15.03
CA HIS A 471 -6.85 35.85 14.61
C HIS A 471 -6.29 36.27 13.24
N GLY A 472 -7.16 36.52 12.27
CA GLY A 472 -6.79 36.95 10.92
C GLY A 472 -6.34 35.83 9.97
N TYR A 473 -6.57 34.55 10.31
CA TYR A 473 -6.32 33.45 9.38
C TYR A 473 -7.42 33.39 8.32
N THR A 474 -7.08 32.97 7.10
CA THR A 474 -8.05 32.87 5.99
C THR A 474 -8.41 31.43 5.67
N SER A 475 -7.56 30.47 6.04
CA SER A 475 -7.82 29.03 5.92
C SER A 475 -8.73 28.56 7.06
N PHE A 476 -10.02 28.88 6.95
CA PHE A 476 -11.04 28.32 7.84
C PHE A 476 -11.87 27.26 7.10
N PRO A 477 -12.23 26.14 7.75
CA PRO A 477 -11.96 25.80 9.15
C PRO A 477 -10.52 25.27 9.41
N ILE A 478 -9.97 25.55 10.60
CA ILE A 478 -8.74 24.94 11.13
C ILE A 478 -9.15 23.79 12.05
N THR A 479 -8.63 22.58 11.80
CA THR A 479 -8.77 21.42 12.69
C THR A 479 -7.70 21.48 13.76
N MET A 480 -8.10 21.36 15.02
CA MET A 480 -7.15 21.24 16.13
C MET A 480 -7.50 20.05 17.01
N SER A 481 -6.47 19.27 17.31
CA SER A 481 -6.54 18.05 18.10
C SER A 481 -5.86 18.25 19.45
N LEU A 482 -6.63 18.11 20.54
CA LEU A 482 -6.20 18.38 21.93
C LEU A 482 -6.46 17.18 22.86
N PHE A 483 -6.44 15.96 22.33
CA PHE A 483 -6.76 14.74 23.11
C PHE A 483 -5.77 14.48 24.25
N GLY A 484 -6.29 13.95 25.36
CA GLY A 484 -5.51 13.58 26.55
C GLY A 484 -5.46 14.70 27.59
N GLY A 485 -6.31 14.61 28.62
CA GLY A 485 -6.09 15.33 29.88
C GLY A 485 -4.66 15.03 30.35
N TYR A 486 -3.88 16.00 30.81
CA TYR A 486 -4.14 17.03 31.80
C TYR A 486 -3.38 18.32 31.38
N TYR A 487 -3.73 19.48 31.93
CA TYR A 487 -2.94 20.74 31.91
C TYR A 487 -3.11 21.80 30.80
N LEU A 488 -4.16 21.83 29.96
CA LEU A 488 -4.67 23.17 29.64
C LEU A 488 -5.36 23.65 30.93
N GLU A 489 -4.60 24.28 31.83
CA GLU A 489 -5.20 24.95 32.98
C GLU A 489 -6.33 25.82 32.43
N CYS A 490 -7.57 25.54 32.87
CA CYS A 490 -8.73 26.36 32.54
C CYS A 490 -8.58 27.69 33.29
N ASP A 491 -7.67 28.52 32.79
CA ASP A 491 -7.43 29.87 33.24
C ASP A 491 -8.10 30.86 32.27
N CYS A 492 -8.07 32.14 32.60
CA CYS A 492 -8.63 33.18 31.74
C CYS A 492 -8.00 33.22 30.33
N TYR A 493 -6.81 32.65 30.15
CA TYR A 493 -6.08 32.64 28.88
C TYR A 493 -6.50 31.52 27.94
N THR A 494 -7.06 30.41 28.44
CA THR A 494 -7.56 29.29 27.62
C THR A 494 -9.09 29.22 27.56
N TYR A 495 -9.81 30.04 28.35
CA TYR A 495 -11.28 30.10 28.38
C TYR A 495 -11.94 30.33 27.01
N TRP A 496 -11.34 31.16 26.15
CA TRP A 496 -11.83 31.41 24.79
C TRP A 496 -11.89 30.13 23.93
N LEU A 497 -10.93 29.22 24.12
CA LEU A 497 -10.82 27.97 23.39
C LEU A 497 -11.90 27.00 23.87
N TRP A 498 -12.11 26.93 25.18
CA TRP A 498 -13.20 26.14 25.76
C TRP A 498 -14.58 26.61 25.29
N MET A 499 -14.81 27.92 25.21
CA MET A 499 -16.05 28.50 24.70
C MET A 499 -16.30 28.13 23.23
N LYS A 500 -15.26 28.14 22.39
CA LYS A 500 -15.36 27.70 20.99
C LYS A 500 -15.71 26.22 20.86
N ILE A 501 -15.01 25.35 21.61
CA ILE A 501 -15.29 23.91 21.66
C ILE A 501 -16.74 23.65 22.11
N LYS A 502 -17.19 24.31 23.18
CA LYS A 502 -18.53 24.14 23.74
C LYS A 502 -19.65 24.59 22.79
N ASN A 503 -19.43 25.67 22.05
CA ASN A 503 -20.45 26.22 21.14
C ASN A 503 -20.57 25.44 19.83
N GLY A 504 -19.79 24.37 19.61
CA GLY A 504 -19.73 23.66 18.34
C GLY A 504 -19.19 24.53 17.20
N GLU A 505 -18.63 25.70 17.55
CA GLU A 505 -17.94 26.57 16.63
C GLU A 505 -16.58 25.93 16.37
N HIS A 506 -16.45 25.30 15.21
CA HIS A 506 -15.27 24.65 14.64
C HIS A 506 -15.06 23.17 15.01
N HIS A 507 -14.44 22.44 14.08
CA HIS A 507 -13.98 21.04 14.22
C HIS A 507 -12.77 20.92 15.17
N PHE A 508 -12.88 21.47 16.38
CA PHE A 508 -12.05 21.07 17.50
C PHE A 508 -12.56 19.70 17.94
N SER A 509 -11.90 18.63 17.50
CA SER A 509 -12.21 17.30 18.04
C SER A 509 -11.53 17.19 19.40
N ALA A 510 -12.29 17.45 20.45
CA ALA A 510 -12.05 16.84 21.75
C ALA A 510 -13.06 15.70 21.85
N ARG A 511 -12.68 14.44 21.56
CA ARG A 511 -13.47 13.34 22.16
C ARG A 511 -12.95 13.21 23.58
N THR A 512 -13.88 13.45 24.50
CA THR A 512 -13.76 13.19 25.93
C THR A 512 -13.26 11.79 26.22
#